data_AF-A0A514TU06-F1
#
_entry.id   AF-A0A514TU06-F1
#
_cell.length_a   1.000
_cell.length_b   1.000
_cell.length_c   1.000
_cell.angle_alpha   90.00
_cell.angle_beta   90.00
_cell.angle_gamma   90.00
#
_symmetry.space_group_name_H-M   'P 1'
#
loop_
_entity.id
_entity.type
_entity.pdbx_description
1 polymer ?
#
loop_
_entity_poly.entity_id
_entity_poly.type
_entity_poly.pdbx_seq_one_letter_code
_entity_poly.pdbx_strand_id
1 'polypeptide(L)'
;MNYSFLILSISLPGILCLISDDVLKTLYEYENECHRKSGASKDEIEYARKSHEIINTFATNLFSLCMLKQLNIIYYNNTVNRDTKTYSVLRGTQGSKFYETCTDKVEEVNLDAARKIMNCLLKNRELVMAPYSHEEYVSKHYASSVVALAMNLTNNNIK
;
A
#
# COMPACT_ATOMS: atom_id res chain seq x y z
N MET A 1 -26.64 26.44 -42.57
CA MET A 1 -27.39 25.66 -41.55
C MET A 1 -26.39 25.08 -40.57
N ASN A 2 -26.69 25.27 -39.29
CA ASN A 2 -25.88 24.98 -38.11
C ASN A 2 -25.68 23.48 -37.85
N TYR A 3 -24.48 23.09 -37.41
CA TYR A 3 -24.26 22.06 -36.37
C TYR A 3 -23.02 22.51 -35.58
N SER A 4 -23.19 23.21 -34.46
CA SER A 4 -23.36 22.69 -33.09
C SER A 4 -22.22 21.82 -32.59
N PHE A 5 -21.58 22.33 -31.54
CA PHE A 5 -20.57 21.75 -30.66
C PHE A 5 -20.83 20.29 -30.26
N LEU A 6 -19.76 19.49 -30.24
CA LEU A 6 -19.56 18.48 -29.19
C LEU A 6 -18.06 18.38 -28.90
N ILE A 7 -17.61 19.20 -27.95
CA ILE A 7 -16.35 19.00 -27.25
C ILE A 7 -16.54 17.71 -26.44
N LEU A 8 -16.00 16.60 -26.95
CA LEU A 8 -15.89 15.39 -26.14
C LEU A 8 -14.84 15.69 -25.05
N SER A 9 -15.34 16.01 -23.86
CA SER A 9 -14.58 16.02 -22.63
C SER A 9 -13.99 14.62 -22.42
N ILE A 10 -12.74 14.41 -22.85
CA ILE A 10 -11.96 13.26 -22.44
C ILE A 10 -11.66 13.51 -20.96
N SER A 11 -12.53 12.97 -20.10
CA SER A 11 -12.27 12.82 -18.68
C SER A 11 -10.89 12.19 -18.53
N LEU A 12 -9.96 12.89 -17.87
CA LEU A 12 -8.64 12.35 -17.53
C LEU A 12 -8.85 10.94 -16.95
N PRO A 13 -8.34 9.87 -17.60
CA PRO A 13 -8.31 8.59 -16.93
C PRO A 13 -7.40 8.79 -15.73
N GLY A 14 -7.98 8.62 -14.54
CA GLY A 14 -7.26 8.67 -13.29
C GLY A 14 -6.00 7.85 -13.40
N ILE A 15 -4.89 8.42 -12.94
CA ILE A 15 -3.61 7.73 -12.81
C ILE A 15 -3.86 6.58 -11.82
N LEU A 16 -4.23 5.42 -12.34
CA LEU A 16 -4.11 4.15 -11.66
C LEU A 16 -2.61 3.93 -11.52
N CYS A 17 -2.05 4.37 -10.40
CA CYS A 17 -0.77 3.90 -9.95
C CYS A 17 -0.86 2.37 -9.92
N LEU A 18 -0.26 1.67 -10.89
CA LEU A 18 -0.13 0.21 -10.95
C LEU A 18 0.96 -0.26 -9.96
N ILE A 19 0.60 -0.94 -8.87
CA ILE A 19 1.63 -1.58 -7.99
C ILE A 19 2.27 -2.62 -8.91
N SER A 20 3.61 -2.67 -9.00
CA SER A 20 4.23 -3.79 -9.72
C SER A 20 3.95 -5.09 -8.97
N ASP A 21 3.68 -6.17 -9.70
CA ASP A 21 3.34 -7.47 -9.09
C ASP A 21 4.37 -7.91 -8.05
N ASP A 22 5.66 -7.63 -8.27
CA ASP A 22 6.76 -7.92 -7.34
C ASP A 22 6.64 -7.17 -6.01
N VAL A 23 6.26 -5.90 -6.06
CA VAL A 23 6.06 -5.08 -4.86
C VAL A 23 4.86 -5.59 -4.08
N LEU A 24 3.79 -5.98 -4.77
CA LEU A 24 2.63 -6.54 -4.07
C LEU A 24 2.95 -7.89 -3.46
N LYS A 25 3.66 -8.75 -4.19
CA LYS A 25 4.10 -10.06 -3.68
C LYS A 25 4.94 -9.90 -2.41
N THR A 26 5.86 -8.94 -2.40
CA THR A 26 6.68 -8.62 -1.22
C THR A 26 5.80 -8.16 -0.04
N LEU A 27 4.83 -7.27 -0.27
CA LEU A 27 3.88 -6.85 0.76
C LEU A 27 3.05 -8.03 1.31
N TYR A 28 2.58 -8.92 0.44
CA TYR A 28 1.88 -10.13 0.84
C TYR A 28 2.73 -11.03 1.73
N GLU A 29 4.00 -11.23 1.38
CA GLU A 29 4.94 -12.04 2.16
C GLU A 29 5.16 -11.41 3.54
N TYR A 30 5.37 -10.10 3.61
CA TYR A 30 5.53 -9.37 4.87
C TYR A 30 4.27 -9.44 5.75
N GLU A 31 3.10 -9.18 5.18
CA GLU A 31 1.84 -9.23 5.93
C GLU A 31 1.53 -10.62 6.46
N ASN A 32 1.74 -11.67 5.66
CA ASN A 32 1.53 -13.05 6.09
C ASN A 32 2.50 -13.44 7.21
N GLU A 33 3.77 -13.05 7.10
CA GLU A 33 4.74 -13.31 8.15
C GLU A 33 4.39 -12.57 9.44
N CYS A 34 4.01 -11.29 9.34
CA CYS A 34 3.66 -10.48 10.49
C CYS A 34 2.35 -10.90 11.14
N HIS A 35 1.35 -11.29 10.34
CA HIS A 35 0.11 -11.92 10.80
C HIS A 35 0.43 -13.17 11.65
N ARG A 36 1.28 -14.07 11.14
CA ARG A 36 1.66 -15.30 11.84
C ARG A 36 2.40 -15.02 13.14
N LYS A 37 3.30 -14.02 13.16
CA LYS A 37 4.09 -13.66 14.35
C LYS A 37 3.28 -12.95 15.42
N SER A 38 2.34 -12.10 15.04
CA SER A 38 1.60 -11.26 15.97
C SER A 38 0.35 -11.92 16.54
N GLY A 39 -0.21 -12.90 15.82
CA GLY A 39 -1.51 -13.49 16.15
C GLY A 39 -2.70 -12.58 15.86
N ALA A 40 -2.50 -11.44 15.19
CA ALA A 40 -3.58 -10.56 14.76
C ALA A 40 -4.51 -11.34 13.81
N SER A 41 -5.81 -11.27 14.02
CA SER A 41 -6.76 -11.98 13.17
C SER A 41 -6.79 -11.38 11.76
N LYS A 42 -7.23 -12.21 10.83
CA LYS A 42 -7.38 -11.84 9.42
C LYS A 42 -8.42 -10.73 9.24
N ASP A 43 -9.47 -10.72 10.07
CA ASP A 43 -10.50 -9.69 10.08
C ASP A 43 -9.98 -8.34 10.61
N GLU A 44 -9.09 -8.35 11.61
CA GLU A 44 -8.45 -7.11 12.10
C GLU A 44 -7.54 -6.46 11.04
N ILE A 45 -6.80 -7.29 10.29
CA ILE A 45 -5.95 -6.83 9.17
C ILE A 45 -6.82 -6.32 8.02
N GLU A 46 -7.89 -7.05 7.68
CA GLU A 46 -8.88 -6.64 6.67
C GLU A 46 -9.55 -5.32 7.06
N TYR A 47 -9.93 -5.16 8.33
CA TYR A 47 -10.45 -3.92 8.88
C TYR A 47 -9.45 -2.78 8.67
N ALA A 48 -8.21 -2.95 9.12
CA ALA A 48 -7.18 -1.93 9.04
C ALA A 48 -6.93 -1.45 7.60
N ARG A 49 -6.93 -2.37 6.64
CA ARG A 49 -6.78 -2.03 5.22
C ARG A 49 -7.97 -1.21 4.69
N LYS A 50 -9.20 -1.49 5.13
CA LYS A 50 -10.39 -0.73 4.70
C LYS A 50 -10.49 0.62 5.40
N SER A 51 -10.25 0.65 6.71
CA SER A 51 -10.37 1.84 7.56
C SER A 51 -9.15 2.76 7.48
N HIS A 52 -8.02 2.26 6.97
CA HIS A 52 -6.71 2.90 7.06
C HIS A 52 -6.30 3.15 8.52
N GLU A 53 -6.73 2.27 9.42
CA GLU A 53 -6.51 2.39 10.86
C GLU A 53 -6.38 1.02 11.55
N ILE A 54 -5.23 0.84 12.19
CA ILE A 54 -4.93 -0.27 13.09
C ILE A 54 -5.57 0.01 14.45
N ILE A 55 -6.48 -0.88 14.87
CA ILE A 55 -7.09 -0.87 16.20
C ILE A 55 -6.05 -1.12 17.29
N ASN A 56 -6.31 -0.67 18.52
CA ASN A 56 -5.37 -0.81 19.63
C ASN A 56 -5.58 -2.13 20.39
N THR A 57 -5.07 -3.23 19.85
CA THR A 57 -4.97 -4.52 20.55
C THR A 57 -3.50 -4.93 20.64
N PHE A 58 -3.17 -5.81 21.59
CA PHE A 58 -1.80 -6.29 21.72
C PHE A 58 -1.30 -6.96 20.42
N ALA A 59 -2.16 -7.76 19.78
CA ALA A 59 -1.85 -8.47 18.56
C ALA A 59 -1.65 -7.52 17.36
N THR A 60 -2.52 -6.53 17.17
CA THR A 60 -2.39 -5.57 16.07
C THR A 60 -1.23 -4.56 16.28
N ASN A 61 -0.87 -4.28 17.53
CA ASN A 61 0.32 -3.48 17.83
C ASN A 61 1.62 -4.26 17.52
N LEU A 62 1.66 -5.55 17.84
CA LEU A 62 2.74 -6.44 17.44
C LEU A 62 2.83 -6.57 15.91
N PHE A 63 1.68 -6.69 15.25
CA PHE A 63 1.61 -6.69 13.79
C PHE A 63 2.23 -5.41 13.21
N SER A 64 1.89 -4.26 13.78
CA SER A 64 2.43 -2.95 13.35
C SER A 64 3.94 -2.89 13.50
N LEU A 65 4.48 -3.31 14.66
CA LEU A 65 5.92 -3.33 14.88
C LEU A 65 6.63 -4.26 13.89
N CYS A 66 6.05 -5.44 13.64
CA CYS A 66 6.61 -6.38 12.66
C CYS A 66 6.64 -5.78 11.25
N MET A 67 5.53 -5.18 10.79
CA MET A 67 5.45 -4.57 9.46
C MET A 67 6.48 -3.46 9.28
N LEU A 68 6.61 -2.57 10.26
CA LEU A 68 7.59 -1.48 10.19
C LEU A 68 9.05 -1.98 10.16
N LYS A 69 9.33 -3.14 10.75
CA LYS A 69 10.64 -3.81 10.62
C LYS A 69 10.85 -4.43 9.24
N GLN A 70 9.85 -5.10 8.69
CA GLN A 70 9.93 -5.65 7.33
C GLN A 70 10.12 -4.56 6.27
N LEU A 71 9.46 -3.43 6.46
CA LEU A 71 9.59 -2.24 5.62
C LEU A 71 10.87 -1.46 5.88
N ASN A 72 11.69 -1.89 6.85
CA ASN A 72 12.94 -1.25 7.27
C ASN A 72 12.78 0.22 7.71
N ILE A 73 11.59 0.60 8.18
CA ILE A 73 11.30 1.91 8.79
C ILE A 73 11.82 1.93 10.24
N ILE A 74 11.87 0.76 10.87
CA ILE A 74 12.41 0.55 12.22
C ILE A 74 13.42 -0.58 12.16
N TYR A 75 14.56 -0.40 12.82
CA TYR A 75 15.57 -1.43 12.98
C TYR A 75 15.12 -2.54 13.96
N TYR A 76 15.84 -3.67 13.96
CA TYR A 76 15.52 -4.79 14.86
C TYR A 76 15.62 -4.44 16.35
N ASN A 77 16.48 -3.48 16.71
CA ASN A 77 16.63 -2.92 18.06
C ASN A 77 15.55 -1.87 18.42
N ASN A 78 14.49 -1.75 17.62
CA ASN A 78 13.38 -0.81 17.82
C ASN A 78 13.72 0.68 17.67
N THR A 79 14.85 1.05 17.08
CA THR A 79 15.10 2.46 16.75
C THR A 79 14.60 2.80 15.35
N VAL A 80 14.17 4.05 15.15
CA VAL A 80 13.76 4.53 13.82
C VAL A 80 14.96 4.52 12.88
N ASN A 81 14.80 3.91 11.71
CA ASN A 81 15.76 4.04 10.63
C ASN A 81 15.54 5.40 9.97
N ARG A 82 16.55 6.26 9.88
CA ARG A 82 16.43 7.58 9.23
C ARG A 82 16.86 7.56 7.76
N ASP A 83 17.42 6.45 7.28
CA ASP A 83 17.79 6.27 5.88
C ASP A 83 16.59 5.79 5.06
N THR A 84 15.75 6.74 4.67
CA THR A 84 14.52 6.50 3.90
C THR A 84 14.75 5.84 2.53
N LYS A 85 15.99 5.83 2.01
CA LYS A 85 16.34 5.14 0.76
C LYS A 85 16.35 3.61 0.91
N THR A 86 16.43 3.13 2.14
CA THR A 86 16.52 1.70 2.46
C THR A 86 15.15 1.09 2.80
N TYR A 87 14.08 1.88 2.75
CA TYR A 87 12.75 1.39 3.04
C TYR A 87 12.25 0.48 1.93
N SER A 88 11.75 -0.69 2.31
CA SER A 88 11.13 -1.63 1.37
C SER A 88 9.74 -1.13 1.01
N VAL A 89 9.39 -1.16 -0.27
CA VAL A 89 8.06 -0.81 -0.79
C VAL A 89 7.70 0.68 -0.59
N LEU A 90 8.35 1.55 -1.36
CA LEU A 90 8.00 2.97 -1.44
C LEU A 90 6.79 3.13 -2.36
N ARG A 91 5.64 3.50 -1.78
CA ARG A 91 4.48 3.85 -2.59
C ARG A 91 3.70 5.07 -2.13
N GLY A 92 4.42 6.08 -1.65
CA GLY A 92 3.91 7.44 -1.64
C GLY A 92 4.37 8.20 -2.89
N THR A 93 3.47 8.99 -3.47
CA THR A 93 3.80 9.97 -4.52
C THR A 93 4.67 11.11 -3.99
N GLN A 94 4.88 11.20 -2.67
CA GLN A 94 5.48 12.35 -1.98
C GLN A 94 6.82 12.06 -1.27
N GLY A 95 7.31 10.81 -1.31
CA GLY A 95 8.68 10.46 -0.90
C GLY A 95 8.99 10.57 0.60
N SER A 96 10.28 10.60 0.93
CA SER A 96 10.87 10.48 2.29
C SER A 96 10.31 11.44 3.35
N LYS A 97 9.78 12.60 2.95
CA LYS A 97 9.34 13.68 3.84
C LYS A 97 8.14 13.31 4.73
N PHE A 98 7.25 12.43 4.28
CA PHE A 98 6.10 12.03 5.08
C PHE A 98 6.46 10.96 6.12
N TYR A 99 7.42 10.09 5.83
CA TYR A 99 7.95 9.15 6.81
C TYR A 99 8.62 9.86 7.97
N GLU A 100 9.38 10.92 7.68
CA GLU A 100 9.95 11.80 8.69
C GLU A 100 8.85 12.37 9.58
N THR A 101 7.77 12.91 9.00
CA THR A 101 6.64 13.47 9.77
C THR A 101 6.03 12.44 10.73
N CYS A 102 5.89 11.18 10.31
CA CYS A 102 5.33 10.12 11.15
C CYS A 102 6.31 9.61 12.23
N THR A 103 7.60 9.94 12.15
CA THR A 103 8.67 9.39 13.00
C THR A 103 9.52 10.47 13.72
N ASP A 104 9.28 11.75 13.44
CA ASP A 104 10.12 12.91 13.82
C ASP A 104 10.44 13.00 15.32
N LYS A 105 9.60 12.41 16.17
CA LYS A 105 9.73 12.49 17.64
C LYS A 105 9.88 11.13 18.32
N VAL A 106 10.23 10.09 17.55
CA VAL A 106 10.37 8.73 18.07
C VAL A 106 11.82 8.29 17.94
N GLU A 107 12.48 8.10 19.07
CA GLU A 107 13.85 7.54 19.13
C GLU A 107 13.79 6.02 19.28
N GLU A 108 12.99 5.55 20.24
CA GLU A 108 12.72 4.14 20.48
C GLU A 108 11.23 3.83 20.29
N VAL A 109 10.94 2.76 19.57
CA VAL A 109 9.58 2.38 19.17
C VAL A 109 9.08 1.21 20.00
N ASN A 110 8.23 1.52 20.97
CA ASN A 110 7.41 0.51 21.64
C ASN A 110 6.18 0.12 20.80
N LEU A 111 5.37 -0.83 21.29
CA LEU A 111 4.19 -1.34 20.57
C LEU A 111 3.15 -0.26 20.22
N ASP A 112 2.86 0.67 21.15
CA ASP A 112 1.90 1.75 20.89
C ASP A 112 2.47 2.78 19.89
N ALA A 113 3.76 3.09 19.99
CA ALA A 113 4.44 3.95 19.02
C ALA A 113 4.44 3.31 17.63
N ALA A 114 4.67 2.01 17.50
CA ALA A 114 4.61 1.29 16.23
C ALA A 114 3.21 1.41 15.59
N ARG A 115 2.14 1.17 16.37
CA ARG A 115 0.76 1.37 15.90
C ARG A 115 0.52 2.80 15.43
N LYS A 116 0.96 3.80 16.20
CA LYS A 116 0.80 5.23 15.86
C LYS A 116 1.54 5.61 14.57
N ILE A 117 2.77 5.13 14.38
CA ILE A 117 3.55 5.33 13.16
C ILE A 117 2.82 4.70 11.97
N MET A 118 2.41 3.43 12.07
CA MET A 118 1.71 2.74 10.99
C MET A 118 0.38 3.42 10.64
N ASN A 119 -0.40 3.86 11.64
CA ASN A 119 -1.63 4.63 11.41
C ASN A 119 -1.37 5.97 10.72
N CYS A 120 -0.28 6.66 11.08
CA CYS A 120 0.12 7.88 10.39
C CYS A 120 0.41 7.61 8.90
N LEU A 121 1.16 6.55 8.60
CA LEU A 121 1.50 6.19 7.22
C LEU A 121 0.27 5.77 6.40
N LEU A 122 -0.63 4.96 6.98
CA LEU A 122 -1.88 4.55 6.33
C LEU A 122 -2.81 5.73 6.04
N LYS A 123 -3.01 6.63 7.01
CA LYS A 123 -3.86 7.83 6.85
C LYS A 123 -3.32 8.79 5.79
N ASN A 124 -2.01 8.88 5.65
CA ASN A 124 -1.35 9.70 4.62
C ASN A 124 -1.17 8.96 3.28
N ARG A 125 -1.61 7.70 3.16
CA ARG A 125 -1.46 6.87 1.95
C ARG A 125 0.00 6.64 1.53
N GLU A 126 0.92 6.73 2.47
CA GLU A 126 2.34 6.43 2.26
C GLU A 126 2.63 4.93 2.40
N LEU A 127 1.75 4.23 3.11
CA LEU A 127 1.72 2.78 3.21
C LEU A 127 0.39 2.26 2.67
N VAL A 128 0.46 1.17 1.91
CA VAL A 128 -0.71 0.39 1.48
C VAL A 128 -0.59 -1.01 2.03
N MET A 129 -1.73 -1.61 2.37
CA MET A 129 -1.81 -3.00 2.78
C MET A 129 -2.16 -3.87 1.58
N ALA A 130 -1.57 -5.07 1.49
CA ALA A 130 -1.87 -6.02 0.44
C ALA A 130 -3.36 -6.43 0.51
N PRO A 131 -4.02 -6.66 -0.63
CA PRO A 131 -5.33 -7.30 -0.63
C PRO A 131 -5.24 -8.64 0.08
N TYR A 132 -6.35 -9.19 0.55
CA TYR A 132 -6.29 -10.40 1.36
C TYR A 132 -6.16 -11.69 0.52
N SER A 133 -6.46 -11.63 -0.78
CA SER A 133 -6.32 -12.79 -1.66
C SER A 133 -5.52 -12.48 -2.93
N HIS A 134 -4.42 -13.22 -3.07
CA HIS A 134 -3.58 -13.19 -4.26
C HIS A 134 -4.38 -13.61 -5.51
N GLU A 135 -5.38 -14.50 -5.36
CA GLU A 135 -6.28 -14.91 -6.45
C GLU A 135 -7.22 -13.78 -6.91
N GLU A 136 -7.80 -12.98 -6.01
CA GLU A 136 -8.63 -11.84 -6.41
C GLU A 136 -7.78 -10.73 -7.03
N TYR A 137 -6.56 -10.54 -6.55
CA TYR A 137 -5.61 -9.61 -7.16
C TYR A 137 -5.19 -10.03 -8.57
N VAL A 138 -4.69 -11.26 -8.73
CA VAL A 138 -4.28 -11.82 -10.03
C VAL A 138 -5.46 -11.81 -10.99
N SER A 139 -6.65 -12.21 -10.55
CA SER A 139 -7.87 -12.18 -11.38
C SER A 139 -8.23 -10.76 -11.85
N LYS A 140 -8.21 -9.76 -10.96
CA LYS A 140 -8.51 -8.36 -11.33
C LYS A 140 -7.45 -7.72 -12.22
N HIS A 141 -6.16 -8.02 -12.01
CA HIS A 141 -5.07 -7.44 -12.80
C HIS A 141 -4.87 -8.14 -14.15
N TYR A 142 -5.00 -9.47 -14.23
CA TYR A 142 -5.01 -10.19 -15.52
C TYR A 142 -6.23 -9.79 -16.36
N ALA A 143 -7.42 -9.68 -15.77
CA ALA A 143 -8.59 -9.22 -16.52
C ALA A 143 -8.39 -7.81 -17.09
N SER A 144 -7.81 -6.89 -16.33
CA SER A 144 -7.55 -5.52 -16.79
C SER A 144 -6.50 -5.44 -17.89
N SER A 145 -5.43 -6.23 -17.80
CA SER A 145 -4.36 -6.24 -18.81
C SER A 145 -4.76 -6.96 -20.10
N VAL A 146 -5.58 -8.02 -20.03
CA VAL A 146 -6.17 -8.68 -21.20
C VAL A 146 -7.17 -7.75 -21.92
N VAL A 147 -7.98 -7.00 -21.17
CA VAL A 147 -8.90 -6.00 -21.77
C VAL A 147 -8.12 -4.86 -22.43
N ALA A 148 -7.06 -4.35 -21.79
CA ALA A 148 -6.21 -3.32 -22.38
C ALA A 148 -5.50 -3.80 -23.66
N LEU A 149 -5.04 -5.05 -23.69
CA LEU A 149 -4.42 -5.65 -24.88
C LEU A 149 -5.46 -5.86 -26.00
N ALA A 150 -6.65 -6.34 -25.67
CA ALA A 150 -7.75 -6.53 -26.63
C ALA A 150 -8.20 -5.21 -27.26
N MET A 151 -8.30 -4.14 -26.46
CA MET A 151 -8.63 -2.79 -26.95
C MET A 151 -7.55 -2.19 -27.86
N ASN A 152 -6.27 -2.52 -27.63
CA ASN A 152 -5.17 -2.08 -28.49
C ASN A 152 -5.11 -2.86 -29.81
N LEU A 153 -5.47 -4.15 -29.79
CA LEU A 153 -5.54 -4.98 -30.99
C LEU A 153 -6.74 -4.65 -31.88
N THR A 154 -7.87 -4.22 -31.30
CA THR A 154 -9.02 -3.75 -32.10
C THR A 154 -8.78 -2.37 -32.72
N ASN A 155 -8.10 -1.45 -32.02
CA ASN A 155 -7.76 -0.14 -32.58
C ASN A 155 -6.69 -0.19 -33.68
N ASN A 156 -5.79 -1.18 -33.67
CA ASN A 156 -4.77 -1.34 -34.72
C ASN A 156 -5.26 -2.13 -35.95
N ASN A 157 -6.41 -2.79 -35.87
CA ASN A 157 -7.03 -3.53 -36.97
C ASN A 157 -8.16 -2.74 -37.68
N ILE A 158 -8.38 -1.47 -37.31
CA ILE A 158 -9.22 -0.52 -38.05
C ILE A 158 -8.30 0.47 -38.76
N LYS A 159 -7.67 0.02 -39.85
CA LYS A 159 -7.08 0.85 -40.90
C LYS A 159 -7.25 0.15 -42.24
#